data_AF-A0A317E5E2-F1
#
_entry.id   AF-A0A317E5E2-F1
#
_cell.length_a   1.000
_cell.length_b   1.000
_cell.length_c   1.000
_cell.angle_alpha   90.00
_cell.angle_beta   90.00
_cell.angle_gamma   90.00
#
_symmetry.space_group_name_H-M   'P 1'
#
loop_
_entity.id
_entity.type
_entity.pdbx_description
1 polymer ?
#
loop_
_entity_poly.entity_id
_entity_poly.type
_entity_poly.pdbx_seq_one_letter_code
_entity_poly.pdbx_strand_id
1 'polypeptide(L)'
;MRRTQALSITLPVEMAAALDRQVKSGAYASVSEVVRAALRAHLAREDSFQTWLRTEGAAAHDAYRDRPDDLHTSNEVAAAIDAARTDDRAE
;
A
#
# COMPACT_ATOMS: atom_id res chain seq x y z
N MET A 1 -26.07 7.02 -19.99
CA MET A 1 -25.48 5.80 -19.40
C MET A 1 -25.33 5.98 -17.90
N ARG A 2 -25.69 4.99 -17.09
CA ARG A 2 -25.54 5.04 -15.63
C ARG A 2 -24.07 4.76 -15.27
N ARG A 3 -23.41 5.63 -14.50
CA ARG A 3 -21.99 5.48 -14.09
C ARG A 3 -21.81 4.72 -12.76
N THR A 4 -22.88 4.15 -12.21
CA THR A 4 -22.89 3.45 -10.93
C THR A 4 -23.72 2.18 -11.02
N GLN A 5 -23.23 1.13 -10.35
CA GLN A 5 -23.89 -0.15 -10.20
C GLN A 5 -24.11 -0.42 -8.70
N ALA A 6 -25.33 -0.85 -8.34
CA ALA A 6 -25.62 -1.29 -6.98
C ALA A 6 -25.06 -2.69 -6.76
N LEU A 7 -24.47 -2.92 -5.59
CA LEU A 7 -23.93 -4.21 -5.18
C LEU A 7 -24.55 -4.59 -3.83
N SER A 8 -24.95 -5.87 -3.71
CA SER A 8 -25.36 -6.45 -2.43
C SER A 8 -24.28 -7.42 -1.99
N ILE A 9 -23.75 -7.23 -0.78
CA ILE A 9 -22.71 -8.07 -0.19
C ILE A 9 -23.11 -8.46 1.22
N THR A 10 -22.72 -9.67 1.62
CA THR A 10 -22.83 -10.13 3.00
C THR A 10 -21.47 -9.94 3.66
N LEU A 11 -21.47 -9.30 4.82
CA LEU A 11 -20.27 -9.08 5.62
C LEU A 11 -20.42 -9.79 6.97
N PRO A 12 -19.29 -10.19 7.59
CA PRO A 12 -19.29 -10.55 9.00
C PRO A 12 -19.90 -9.44 9.88
N VAL A 13 -20.57 -9.82 10.95
CA VAL A 13 -21.34 -8.90 11.82
C VAL A 13 -20.46 -7.79 12.37
N GLU A 14 -19.25 -8.14 12.78
CA GLU A 14 -18.26 -7.21 13.32
C GLU A 14 -17.82 -6.16 12.29
N MET A 15 -17.72 -6.53 11.01
CA MET A 15 -17.38 -5.60 9.93
C MET A 15 -18.54 -4.67 9.63
N ALA A 16 -19.77 -5.20 9.57
CA ALA A 16 -20.97 -4.38 9.39
C ALA A 16 -21.12 -3.36 10.54
N ALA A 17 -20.90 -3.79 11.79
CA ALA A 17 -20.90 -2.91 12.95
C ALA A 17 -19.78 -1.85 12.89
N ALA A 18 -18.59 -2.19 12.37
CA ALA A 18 -17.52 -1.23 12.18
C ALA A 18 -17.90 -0.13 11.17
N LEU A 19 -18.55 -0.49 10.06
CA LEU A 19 -19.03 0.49 9.08
C LEU A 19 -20.12 1.38 9.66
N ASP A 20 -21.06 0.82 10.42
CA ASP A 20 -22.12 1.58 11.09
C ASP A 20 -21.56 2.59 12.10
N ARG A 21 -20.52 2.22 12.87
CA ARG A 21 -19.82 3.15 13.77
C ARG A 21 -19.21 4.36 13.04
N GLN A 22 -18.67 4.15 11.83
CA GLN A 22 -18.10 5.23 11.02
C GLN A 22 -19.15 6.21 10.49
N VAL A 23 -20.38 5.73 10.26
CA VAL A 23 -21.50 6.60 9.88
C VAL A 23 -22.03 7.32 11.12
N LYS A 24 -22.20 6.61 12.23
CA LYS A 24 -22.68 7.18 13.51
C LYS A 24 -21.74 8.23 14.10
N SER A 25 -20.45 8.16 13.84
CA SER A 25 -19.49 9.20 14.24
C SER A 25 -19.66 10.51 13.45
N GLY A 26 -20.43 10.50 12.35
CA GLY A 26 -20.59 11.63 11.45
C GLY A 26 -19.44 11.79 10.43
N ALA A 27 -18.46 10.88 10.43
CA ALA A 27 -17.34 10.93 9.47
C ALA A 27 -17.78 10.65 8.02
N TYR A 28 -18.89 9.92 7.85
CA TYR A 28 -19.46 9.57 6.55
C TYR A 28 -20.98 9.66 6.58
N ALA A 29 -21.59 10.05 5.45
CA ALA A 29 -23.04 10.20 5.35
C ALA A 29 -23.77 8.85 5.15
N SER A 30 -23.06 7.80 4.72
CA SER A 30 -23.65 6.48 4.48
C SER A 30 -22.62 5.35 4.49
N VAL A 31 -23.08 4.11 4.73
CA VAL A 31 -22.23 2.91 4.62
C VAL A 31 -21.62 2.78 3.22
N SER A 32 -22.39 3.08 2.17
CA SER A 32 -21.88 3.04 0.80
C SER A 32 -20.75 4.04 0.56
N GLU A 33 -20.73 5.17 1.27
CA GLU A 33 -19.63 6.13 1.20
C GLU A 33 -18.37 5.60 1.88
N VAL A 34 -18.50 5.02 3.09
CA VAL A 34 -17.39 4.36 3.79
C VAL A 34 -16.74 3.31 2.89
N VAL A 35 -17.56 2.45 2.28
CA VAL A 35 -17.08 1.38 1.39
C VAL A 35 -16.38 1.96 0.15
N ARG A 36 -16.95 2.98 -0.50
CA ARG A 36 -16.30 3.63 -1.65
C ARG A 36 -15.00 4.34 -1.27
N ALA A 37 -14.93 4.95 -0.09
CA ALA A 37 -13.70 5.58 0.40
C ALA A 37 -12.60 4.53 0.65
N ALA A 38 -12.95 3.44 1.34
CA ALA A 38 -12.05 2.33 1.60
C ALA A 38 -11.54 1.68 0.30
N LEU A 39 -12.43 1.42 -0.66
CA LEU A 39 -12.06 0.84 -1.95
C LEU A 39 -11.13 1.75 -2.75
N ARG A 40 -11.39 3.06 -2.79
CA ARG A 40 -10.49 4.01 -3.47
C ARG A 40 -9.10 4.03 -2.83
N ALA A 41 -9.02 4.05 -1.51
CA ALA A 41 -7.75 4.03 -0.79
C ALA A 41 -6.98 2.71 -1.03
N HIS A 42 -7.68 1.59 -1.06
CA HIS A 42 -7.09 0.28 -1.35
C HIS A 42 -6.56 0.21 -2.79
N LEU A 43 -7.37 0.60 -3.78
CA LEU A 43 -6.97 0.57 -5.19
C LEU A 43 -5.81 1.53 -5.49
N ALA A 44 -5.79 2.71 -4.89
CA ALA A 44 -4.68 3.67 -5.06
C ALA A 44 -3.37 3.11 -4.48
N ARG A 45 -3.43 2.41 -3.34
CA ARG A 45 -2.27 1.73 -2.76
C ARG A 45 -1.77 0.60 -3.67
N GLU A 46 -2.69 -0.21 -4.16
CA GLU A 46 -2.37 -1.32 -5.05
C GLU A 46 -1.72 -0.82 -6.35
N ASP A 47 -2.29 0.21 -6.98
CA ASP A 47 -1.76 0.76 -8.22
C ASP A 47 -0.36 1.36 -8.05
N SER A 48 -0.11 2.04 -6.92
CA SER A 48 1.22 2.54 -6.55
C SER A 48 2.23 1.40 -6.43
N PHE A 49 1.84 0.33 -5.73
CA PHE A 49 2.69 -0.85 -5.54
C PHE A 49 2.98 -1.57 -6.86
N GLN A 50 1.96 -1.77 -7.69
CA GLN A 50 2.10 -2.41 -9.01
C GLN A 50 2.95 -1.57 -9.97
N THR A 51 2.83 -0.25 -9.91
CA THR A 51 3.65 0.66 -10.71
C THR A 51 5.11 0.58 -10.28
N TRP A 52 5.39 0.59 -8.98
CA TRP A 52 6.73 0.41 -8.45
C TRP A 52 7.33 -0.94 -8.86
N LEU A 53 6.57 -2.03 -8.74
CA LEU A 53 7.02 -3.37 -9.16
C LEU A 53 7.38 -3.43 -10.64
N ARG A 54 6.54 -2.86 -11.52
CA ARG A 54 6.78 -2.86 -12.98
C ARG A 54 7.95 -1.98 -13.41
N THR A 55 8.30 -0.97 -12.62
CA THR A 55 9.33 0.00 -12.98
C THR A 55 10.62 -0.31 -12.25
N GLU A 56 10.69 0.02 -10.96
CA GLU A 56 11.89 -0.15 -10.14
C GLU A 56 12.17 -1.61 -9.80
N GLY A 57 11.14 -2.38 -9.44
CA GLY A 57 11.30 -3.80 -9.09
C GLY A 57 11.85 -4.62 -10.26
N ALA A 58 11.28 -4.44 -11.45
CA ALA A 58 11.75 -5.09 -12.67
C ALA A 58 13.19 -4.66 -13.01
N ALA A 59 13.50 -3.35 -12.94
CA ALA A 59 14.84 -2.85 -13.21
C ALA A 59 15.90 -3.40 -12.24
N ALA A 60 15.58 -3.48 -10.94
CA ALA A 60 16.46 -4.06 -9.93
C ALA A 60 16.70 -5.56 -10.18
N HIS A 61 15.66 -6.30 -10.57
CA HIS A 61 15.78 -7.71 -10.92
C HIS A 61 16.63 -7.92 -12.17
N ASP A 62 16.44 -7.11 -13.21
CA ASP A 62 17.25 -7.17 -14.43
C ASP A 62 18.72 -6.85 -14.13
N ALA A 63 19.00 -5.84 -13.29
CA ALA A 63 20.35 -5.52 -12.85
C ALA A 63 21.00 -6.68 -12.08
N TYR A 64 20.25 -7.35 -11.20
CA TYR A 64 20.71 -8.56 -10.52
C TYR A 64 21.07 -9.67 -11.51
N ARG A 65 20.18 -9.97 -12.47
CA ARG A 65 20.40 -11.01 -13.47
C ARG A 65 21.66 -10.73 -14.28
N ASP A 66 21.86 -9.48 -14.66
CA ASP A 66 22.95 -9.09 -15.57
C ASP A 66 24.29 -8.89 -14.83
N ARG A 67 24.27 -8.54 -13.54
CA ARG A 67 25.46 -8.31 -12.70
C ARG A 67 25.30 -8.93 -11.30
N PRO A 68 25.39 -10.26 -11.17
CA PRO A 68 25.20 -10.95 -9.90
C PRO A 68 26.31 -10.67 -8.87
N ASP A 69 27.49 -10.28 -9.31
CA ASP A 69 28.63 -9.96 -8.42
C ASP A 69 28.46 -8.61 -7.70
N ASP A 70 27.53 -7.76 -8.14
CA ASP A 70 27.21 -6.47 -7.50
C ASP A 70 26.26 -6.60 -6.30
N LEU A 71 25.94 -7.84 -5.88
CA LEU A 71 25.01 -8.10 -4.79
C LEU A 71 25.64 -7.92 -3.42
N HIS A 72 24.87 -7.31 -2.53
CA HIS A 72 25.20 -7.21 -1.12
C HIS A 72 24.45 -8.27 -0.30
N THR A 73 25.14 -8.81 0.70
CA THR A 73 24.53 -9.63 1.73
C THR A 73 23.66 -8.77 2.65
N SER A 74 22.68 -9.38 3.32
CA SER A 74 21.82 -8.65 4.27
C SER A 74 22.60 -7.93 5.37
N ASN A 75 23.75 -8.48 5.79
CA ASN A 75 24.60 -7.87 6.80
C ASN A 75 25.31 -6.61 6.27
N GLU A 76 25.80 -6.63 5.04
CA GLU A 76 26.43 -5.47 4.40
C GLU A 76 25.41 -4.33 4.20
N VAL A 77 24.18 -4.67 3.79
CA VAL A 77 23.09 -3.69 3.68
C VAL A 77 22.74 -3.09 5.04
N ALA A 78 22.59 -3.91 6.08
CA ALA A 78 22.28 -3.43 7.43
C ALA A 78 23.37 -2.48 7.95
N ALA A 79 24.65 -2.85 7.78
CA ALA A 79 25.78 -2.01 8.17
C ALA A 79 25.80 -0.68 7.41
N ALA A 80 25.50 -0.68 6.11
CA ALA A 80 25.42 0.53 5.31
C ALA A 80 24.28 1.48 5.76
N ILE A 81 23.10 0.92 6.10
CA ILE A 81 21.97 1.70 6.61
C ILE A 81 22.29 2.33 7.98
N ASP A 82 22.93 1.57 8.87
CA ASP A 82 23.31 2.09 10.19
C ASP A 82 24.36 3.20 10.07
N ALA A 83 25.35 3.03 9.19
CA ALA A 83 26.34 4.07 8.90
C ALA A 83 25.68 5.36 8.37
N ALA A 84 24.74 5.25 7.42
CA ALA A 84 24.02 6.40 6.88
C ALA A 84 23.18 7.14 7.93
N ARG A 85 22.55 6.42 8.87
CA ARG A 85 21.78 7.02 9.98
C ARG A 85 22.66 7.76 10.99
N THR A 86 23.89 7.30 11.20
CA THR A 86 24.82 7.98 12.12
C THR A 86 25.39 9.26 11.54
N ASP A 87 25.54 9.32 10.21
CA ASP A 87 26.04 10.49 9.47
C ASP A 87 25.00 11.63 9.48
N ASP A 88 23.73 11.31 9.21
CA ASP A 88 22.58 12.23 9.23
C ASP A 88 22.26 12.81 10.62
N ARG A 89 22.89 12.27 11.68
CA ARG A 89 22.75 12.74 13.07
C ARG A 89 23.96 13.54 13.55
N ALA A 90 25.04 13.56 12.76
CA ALA A 90 26.26 14.29 13.05
C ALA A 90 26.27 15.70 12.42
N GLU A 91 25.43 15.94 11.42
CA GLU A 91 25.00 17.27 10.94
C GLU A 91 23.81 17.83 11.75
#